data_AF-A0A924Z3A7-F1
#
_entry.id   AF-A0A924Z3A7-F1
#
_cell.length_a   1.000
_cell.length_b   1.000
_cell.length_c   1.000
_cell.angle_alpha   90.00
_cell.angle_beta   90.00
_cell.angle_gamma   90.00
#
_symmetry.space_group_name_H-M   'P 1'
#
loop_
_entity.id
_entity.type
_entity.pdbx_description
1 polymer ?
#
loop_
_entity_poly.entity_id
_entity_poly.type
_entity_poly.pdbx_seq_one_letter_code
_entity_poly.pdbx_strand_id
1 'polypeptide(L)'
;MLIPLSRKKLEQLIPAVGTGAQYAYCWGKFSDLLLRVLISISALAVILLVSWILPIEALRGLRFFLGLFALVYWLWRPVLQAGLKNIEYRRYKYAGFLRGEVTDIYLSDEVVGTQETVNDRGELVVVENRERKLNLVVDDESGFMTELQVPLKRDYQAIAPGDTAEMVVLSNRPDLSRIAKVTDIFIPRCGVWVSDYPYLRRDEFESVSRRLDAGGEVDDRDYDESPRRRVEADQPASNRRKSNRNARSSASKSRRPRKNAGRRSSTRRSSDY
;
A
#
# COMPACT_ATOMS: atom_id res chain seq x y z
N MET A 1 -14.12 -17.64 -7.41
CA MET A 1 -15.07 -16.67 -6.80
C MET A 1 -14.31 -15.45 -6.29
N LEU A 2 -14.73 -14.27 -6.74
CA LEU A 2 -14.10 -12.99 -6.38
C LEU A 2 -15.05 -12.15 -5.51
N ILE A 3 -14.59 -11.79 -4.31
CA ILE A 3 -15.35 -10.99 -3.34
C ILE A 3 -14.65 -9.63 -3.21
N PRO A 4 -15.30 -8.50 -3.51
CA PRO A 4 -14.67 -7.20 -3.34
C PRO A 4 -14.34 -6.93 -1.86
N LEU A 5 -13.15 -6.41 -1.60
CA LEU A 5 -12.70 -6.02 -0.25
C LEU A 5 -12.79 -4.51 -0.09
N SER A 6 -13.31 -4.07 1.05
CA SER A 6 -13.33 -2.65 1.39
C SER A 6 -11.93 -2.09 1.58
N ARG A 7 -11.78 -0.78 1.38
CA ARG A 7 -10.48 -0.10 1.53
C ARG A 7 -9.92 -0.25 2.96
N LYS A 8 -10.79 -0.17 3.97
CA LYS A 8 -10.41 -0.34 5.38
C LYS A 8 -9.87 -1.76 5.63
N LYS A 9 -10.49 -2.78 5.03
CA LYS A 9 -10.03 -4.17 5.12
C LYS A 9 -8.71 -4.40 4.41
N LEU A 10 -8.51 -3.78 3.25
CA LEU A 10 -7.22 -3.80 2.55
C LEU A 10 -6.10 -3.20 3.42
N GLU A 11 -6.37 -2.10 4.12
CA GLU A 11 -5.37 -1.44 4.99
C GLU A 11 -5.07 -2.20 6.28
N GLN A 12 -6.03 -3.02 6.74
CA GLN A 12 -5.81 -4.00 7.81
C GLN A 12 -4.87 -5.12 7.31
N LEU A 13 -5.20 -5.72 6.16
CA LEU A 13 -4.48 -6.84 5.56
C LEU A 13 -3.06 -6.48 5.10
N ILE A 14 -2.86 -5.30 4.50
CA ILE A 14 -1.55 -4.82 4.02
C ILE A 14 -1.07 -3.68 4.93
N PRO A 15 -0.10 -3.96 5.82
CA PRO A 15 0.31 -3.02 6.85
C PRO A 15 1.10 -1.86 6.24
N ALA A 16 0.90 -0.67 6.78
CA ALA A 16 1.63 0.53 6.37
C ALA A 16 3.13 0.45 6.67
N VAL A 17 3.49 -0.23 7.75
CA VAL A 17 4.85 -0.45 8.22
C VAL A 17 5.14 -1.95 8.18
N GLY A 18 6.40 -2.31 7.93
CA GLY A 18 6.83 -3.71 7.86
C GLY A 18 6.36 -4.55 9.06
N THR A 19 5.83 -5.74 8.82
CA THR A 19 5.62 -6.74 9.91
C THR A 19 6.93 -7.43 10.27
N GLY A 20 6.96 -8.13 11.42
CA GLY A 20 8.13 -8.93 11.81
C GLY A 20 8.59 -9.92 10.73
N ALA A 21 7.65 -10.57 10.04
CA ALA A 21 7.95 -11.47 8.92
C ALA A 21 8.57 -10.74 7.72
N GLN A 22 8.09 -9.53 7.43
CA GLN A 22 8.63 -8.69 6.35
C GLN A 22 10.04 -8.17 6.67
N TYR A 23 10.28 -7.79 7.94
CA TYR A 23 11.62 -7.44 8.38
C TYR A 23 12.58 -8.61 8.32
N ALA A 24 12.17 -9.79 8.78
CA ALA A 24 12.97 -11.01 8.71
C ALA A 24 13.36 -11.33 7.26
N TYR A 25 12.43 -11.19 6.32
CA TYR A 25 12.73 -11.34 4.89
C TYR A 25 13.75 -10.32 4.38
N CYS A 26 13.56 -9.02 4.66
CA CYS A 26 14.49 -7.97 4.21
C CYS A 26 15.86 -8.00 4.91
N TRP A 27 15.94 -8.63 6.07
CA TRP A 27 17.21 -8.86 6.76
C TRP A 27 18.12 -9.81 6.00
N GLY A 28 17.53 -10.76 5.26
CA GLY A 28 18.26 -11.67 4.39
C GLY A 28 19.19 -12.61 5.15
N LYS A 29 20.32 -12.95 4.53
CA LYS A 29 21.32 -13.85 5.12
C LYS A 29 22.23 -13.07 6.07
N PHE A 30 22.87 -13.77 7.01
CA PHE A 30 23.85 -13.15 7.92
C PHE A 30 25.02 -12.47 7.16
N SER A 31 25.39 -13.00 5.99
CA SER A 31 26.35 -12.37 5.08
C SER A 31 25.92 -10.97 4.65
N ASP A 32 24.63 -10.76 4.39
CA ASP A 32 24.09 -9.48 3.94
C ASP A 32 24.11 -8.46 5.07
N LEU A 33 23.84 -8.91 6.31
CA LEU A 33 24.01 -8.10 7.51
C LEU A 33 25.47 -7.66 7.64
N LEU A 34 26.41 -8.59 7.55
CA LEU A 34 27.84 -8.30 7.71
C LEU A 34 28.32 -7.31 6.64
N LEU A 35 27.90 -7.50 5.38
CA LEU A 35 28.19 -6.58 4.29
C LEU A 35 27.61 -5.18 4.56
N ARG A 36 26.37 -5.09 5.06
CA ARG A 36 25.75 -3.80 5.40
C ARG A 36 26.47 -3.09 6.54
N VAL A 37 26.91 -3.83 7.55
CA VAL A 37 27.71 -3.28 8.66
C VAL A 37 29.07 -2.79 8.15
N LEU A 38 29.73 -3.57 7.28
CA LEU A 38 31.00 -3.17 6.66
C LEU A 38 30.84 -1.90 5.82
N ILE A 39 29.75 -1.78 5.05
CA ILE A 39 29.40 -0.56 4.30
C ILE A 39 29.19 0.61 5.26
N SER A 40 28.49 0.41 6.38
CA SER A 40 28.22 1.45 7.38
C SER A 40 29.53 1.99 7.98
N ILE A 41 30.43 1.10 8.38
CA ILE A 41 31.74 1.45 8.93
C ILE A 41 32.62 2.12 7.87
N SER A 42 32.64 1.59 6.65
CA SER A 42 33.43 2.16 5.53
C SER A 42 32.94 3.56 5.16
N ALA A 43 31.63 3.78 5.09
CA ALA A 43 31.05 5.10 4.84
C ALA A 43 31.41 6.09 5.94
N LEU A 44 31.36 5.67 7.21
CA LEU A 44 31.80 6.49 8.33
C LEU A 44 33.31 6.82 8.20
N ALA A 45 34.15 5.84 7.87
CA ALA A 45 35.58 6.05 7.68
C ALA A 45 35.88 7.07 6.55
N VAL A 46 35.15 6.99 5.43
CA VAL A 46 35.26 7.98 4.34
C VAL A 46 34.85 9.37 4.82
N ILE A 47 33.73 9.49 5.54
CA ILE A 47 33.30 10.78 6.11
C ILE A 47 34.41 11.33 7.03
N LEU A 48 34.96 10.52 7.94
CA LEU A 48 36.08 10.86 8.83
C LEU A 48 37.33 11.32 8.06
N LEU A 49 37.72 10.57 7.03
CA LEU A 49 38.87 10.91 6.18
C LEU A 49 38.68 12.26 5.47
N VAL A 50 37.47 12.52 4.94
CA VAL A 50 37.14 13.83 4.35
C VAL A 50 37.23 14.96 5.38
N SER A 51 36.95 14.72 6.67
CA SER A 51 37.16 15.76 7.72
C SER A 51 38.59 16.17 7.82
N TRP A 52 39.43 15.16 7.78
CA TRP A 52 40.82 15.29 8.11
C TRP A 52 41.54 16.07 7.01
N ILE A 53 41.12 15.84 5.75
CA ILE A 53 41.64 16.54 4.58
C ILE A 53 40.99 17.93 4.43
N LEU A 54 39.69 18.08 4.70
CA LEU A 54 38.93 19.32 4.49
C LEU A 54 38.19 19.74 5.79
N PRO A 55 38.88 20.41 6.73
CA PRO A 55 38.27 20.90 7.96
C PRO A 55 37.42 22.16 7.72
N ILE A 56 36.20 21.97 7.22
CA ILE A 56 35.23 23.05 7.01
C ILE A 56 34.30 23.15 8.22
N GLU A 57 34.55 24.12 9.10
CA GLU A 57 33.81 24.26 10.37
C GLU A 57 32.31 24.52 10.19
N ALA A 58 31.92 25.20 9.11
CA ALA A 58 30.51 25.47 8.78
C ALA A 58 29.68 24.19 8.56
N LEU A 59 30.31 23.07 8.20
CA LEU A 59 29.62 21.80 7.91
C LEU A 59 29.70 20.79 9.08
N ARG A 60 30.28 21.17 10.23
CA ARG A 60 30.48 20.28 11.39
C ARG A 60 29.18 19.60 11.83
N GLY A 61 28.08 20.36 11.91
CA GLY A 61 26.76 19.84 12.27
C GLY A 61 26.20 18.85 11.25
N LEU A 62 26.16 19.24 9.97
CA LEU A 62 25.67 18.38 8.88
C LEU A 62 26.43 17.05 8.82
N ARG A 63 27.76 17.14 8.96
CA ARG A 63 28.67 16.01 8.96
C ARG A 63 28.40 15.04 10.11
N PHE A 64 28.09 15.54 11.30
CA PHE A 64 27.71 14.68 12.44
C PHE A 64 26.45 13.86 12.11
N PHE A 65 25.40 14.49 11.59
CA PHE A 65 24.19 13.80 11.18
C PHE A 65 24.43 12.81 10.05
N LEU A 66 25.26 13.17 9.07
CA LEU A 66 25.62 12.28 7.97
C LEU A 66 26.39 11.04 8.47
N GLY A 67 27.32 11.22 9.40
CA GLY A 67 28.05 10.13 10.04
C GLY A 67 27.14 9.21 10.86
N LEU A 68 26.21 9.79 11.63
CA LEU A 68 25.21 9.03 12.37
C LEU A 68 24.29 8.24 11.43
N PHE A 69 23.82 8.87 10.34
CA PHE A 69 22.96 8.23 9.35
C PHE A 69 23.68 7.10 8.60
N ALA A 70 24.98 7.27 8.32
CA ALA A 70 25.83 6.25 7.75
C ALA A 70 26.05 5.07 8.71
N LEU A 71 26.26 5.33 10.01
CA LEU A 71 26.45 4.28 11.01
C LEU A 71 25.20 3.42 11.20
N VAL A 72 24.01 4.03 11.10
CA VAL A 72 22.71 3.36 11.27
C VAL A 72 22.20 2.76 9.94
N TYR A 73 22.97 2.84 8.85
CA TYR A 73 22.61 2.34 7.51
C TYR A 73 22.13 0.89 7.51
N TRP A 74 22.85 0.01 8.23
CA TRP A 74 22.49 -1.41 8.33
C TRP A 74 21.07 -1.63 8.90
N LEU A 75 20.60 -0.74 9.76
CA LEU A 75 19.31 -0.84 10.45
C LEU A 75 18.16 -0.23 9.64
N TRP A 76 18.33 0.97 9.07
CA TRP A 76 17.23 1.64 8.36
C TRP A 76 17.00 1.10 6.95
N ARG A 77 18.02 0.55 6.27
CA ARG A 77 17.88 0.00 4.92
C ARG A 77 16.79 -1.08 4.79
N PRO A 78 16.79 -2.18 5.60
CA PRO A 78 15.74 -3.20 5.51
C PRO A 78 14.36 -2.64 5.84
N VAL A 79 14.29 -1.64 6.72
CA VAL A 79 13.03 -0.98 7.08
C VAL A 79 12.45 -0.22 5.89
N LEU A 80 13.28 0.59 5.21
CA LEU A 80 12.86 1.28 4.01
C LEU A 80 12.50 0.30 2.88
N GLN A 81 13.25 -0.79 2.72
CA GLN A 81 12.97 -1.78 1.68
C GLN A 81 11.59 -2.44 1.87
N ALA A 82 11.27 -2.86 3.10
CA ALA A 82 9.95 -3.41 3.42
C ALA A 82 8.85 -2.35 3.22
N GLY A 83 9.08 -1.12 3.68
CA GLY A 83 8.13 -0.02 3.51
C GLY A 83 7.84 0.31 2.05
N LEU A 84 8.87 0.41 1.21
CA LEU A 84 8.72 0.68 -0.23
C LEU A 84 7.92 -0.41 -0.94
N LYS A 85 8.17 -1.69 -0.63
CA LYS A 85 7.40 -2.82 -1.16
C LYS A 85 5.91 -2.73 -0.76
N ASN A 86 5.62 -2.42 0.50
CA ASN A 86 4.24 -2.30 0.98
C ASN A 86 3.51 -1.10 0.37
N ILE A 87 4.18 0.05 0.22
CA ILE A 87 3.61 1.25 -0.40
C ILE A 87 3.22 0.97 -1.85
N GLU A 88 4.03 0.20 -2.58
CA GLU A 88 3.70 -0.18 -3.95
C GLU A 88 2.37 -0.93 -4.04
N TYR A 89 2.08 -1.81 -3.09
CA TYR A 89 0.82 -2.56 -3.05
C TYR A 89 -0.34 -1.72 -2.50
N ARG A 90 -0.09 -0.79 -1.57
CA ARG A 90 -1.12 0.11 -1.03
C ARG A 90 -1.58 1.20 -2.03
N ARG A 91 -0.82 1.44 -3.11
CA ARG A 91 -1.19 2.42 -4.14
C ARG A 91 -2.44 2.04 -4.92
N TYR A 92 -2.76 0.75 -5.01
CA TYR A 92 -3.94 0.27 -5.72
C TYR A 92 -5.19 0.61 -4.92
N LYS A 93 -6.22 1.13 -5.58
CA LYS A 93 -7.42 1.67 -4.92
C LYS A 93 -8.39 0.58 -4.47
N TYR A 94 -8.49 -0.50 -5.24
CA TYR A 94 -9.45 -1.57 -5.05
C TYR A 94 -8.73 -2.88 -4.82
N ALA A 95 -9.35 -3.74 -4.02
CA ALA A 95 -8.88 -5.08 -3.72
C ALA A 95 -10.04 -6.05 -3.75
N GLY A 96 -9.74 -7.32 -4.01
CA GLY A 96 -10.68 -8.41 -3.92
C GLY A 96 -10.05 -9.60 -3.23
N PHE A 97 -10.86 -10.35 -2.50
CA PHE A 97 -10.53 -11.67 -2.02
C PHE A 97 -10.90 -12.66 -3.11
N LEU A 98 -9.91 -13.35 -3.65
CA LEU A 98 -10.09 -14.36 -4.69
C LEU A 98 -9.94 -15.75 -4.06
N ARG A 99 -10.93 -16.60 -4.30
CA ARG A 99 -10.88 -18.04 -4.03
C ARG A 99 -10.91 -18.78 -5.35
N GLY A 100 -9.84 -19.52 -5.62
CA GLY A 100 -9.67 -20.36 -6.81
C GLY A 100 -9.17 -21.76 -6.45
N GLU A 101 -8.76 -22.50 -7.46
CA GLU A 101 -8.24 -23.85 -7.36
C GLU A 101 -6.86 -23.91 -8.01
N VAL A 102 -5.93 -24.64 -7.38
CA VAL A 102 -4.61 -24.89 -7.96
C VAL A 102 -4.76 -25.84 -9.14
N THR A 103 -4.62 -25.33 -10.36
CA THR A 103 -4.78 -26.12 -11.58
C THR A 103 -3.51 -26.86 -11.93
N ASP A 104 -2.36 -26.20 -11.80
CA ASP A 104 -1.07 -26.77 -12.17
C ASP A 104 0.07 -26.27 -11.29
N ILE A 105 1.09 -27.11 -11.14
CA ILE A 105 2.27 -26.88 -10.32
C ILE A 105 3.49 -27.41 -11.07
N TYR A 106 4.39 -26.52 -11.45
CA TYR A 106 5.61 -26.91 -12.15
C TYR A 106 6.85 -26.17 -11.62
N LEU A 107 8.00 -26.83 -11.75
CA LEU A 107 9.29 -26.26 -11.38
C LEU A 107 9.96 -25.65 -12.61
N SER A 108 10.48 -24.44 -12.46
CA SER A 108 11.34 -23.80 -13.46
C SER A 108 12.72 -23.53 -12.86
N ASP A 109 13.76 -23.78 -13.65
CA ASP A 109 15.12 -23.38 -13.30
C ASP A 109 15.38 -22.00 -13.90
N GLU A 110 15.67 -21.00 -13.08
CA GLU A 110 16.09 -19.68 -13.54
C GLU A 110 17.57 -19.48 -13.26
N VAL A 111 18.32 -18.96 -14.24
CA VAL A 111 19.75 -18.65 -14.09
C VAL A 111 19.84 -17.33 -13.31
N VAL A 112 20.15 -17.42 -12.02
CA VAL A 112 20.20 -16.27 -11.10
C VAL A 112 21.54 -15.53 -11.19
N GLY A 113 22.59 -16.19 -11.68
CA GLY A 113 23.86 -15.54 -11.95
C GLY A 113 24.88 -16.47 -12.58
N THR A 114 25.78 -15.86 -13.35
CA THR A 114 26.91 -16.53 -14.00
C THR A 114 28.16 -16.10 -13.25
N GLN A 115 28.86 -17.01 -12.58
CA GLN A 115 30.15 -16.73 -11.96
C GLN A 115 31.26 -17.38 -12.77
N GLU A 116 32.18 -16.58 -13.27
CA GLU A 116 33.45 -17.05 -13.82
C GLU A 116 34.38 -17.37 -12.65
N THR A 117 34.59 -18.66 -12.39
CA THR A 117 35.51 -19.17 -11.36
C THR A 117 36.67 -19.87 -12.05
N VAL A 118 37.84 -19.89 -11.44
CA VAL A 118 39.00 -20.60 -11.99
C VAL A 118 39.10 -21.96 -11.31
N ASN A 119 39.25 -23.04 -12.09
CA ASN A 119 39.46 -24.39 -11.54
C ASN A 119 40.89 -24.53 -10.97
N ASP A 120 41.16 -25.62 -10.24
CA ASP A 120 42.49 -25.90 -9.65
C ASP A 120 43.63 -26.00 -10.69
N ARG A 121 43.31 -25.98 -11.99
CA ARG A 121 44.24 -26.03 -13.12
C ARG A 121 44.44 -24.67 -13.79
N GLY A 122 43.81 -23.60 -13.29
CA GLY A 122 43.95 -22.25 -13.84
C GLY A 122 43.03 -21.93 -15.03
N GLU A 123 42.07 -22.80 -15.35
CA GLU A 123 41.12 -22.57 -16.45
C GLU A 123 39.87 -21.85 -15.93
N LEU A 124 39.43 -20.83 -16.67
CA LEU A 124 38.17 -20.13 -16.41
C LEU A 124 36.99 -21.07 -16.69
N VAL A 125 36.25 -21.41 -15.65
CA VAL A 125 35.01 -22.19 -15.69
C VAL A 125 33.85 -21.29 -15.31
N VAL A 126 32.88 -21.21 -16.21
CA VAL A 126 31.62 -20.53 -15.98
C VAL A 126 30.71 -21.44 -15.16
N VAL A 127 30.50 -21.11 -13.89
CA VAL A 127 29.54 -21.79 -13.02
C VAL A 127 28.22 -21.02 -13.03
N GLU A 128 27.19 -21.61 -13.64
CA GLU A 128 25.83 -21.09 -13.62
C GLU A 128 25.14 -21.43 -12.30
N ASN A 129 24.80 -20.41 -11.52
CA ASN A 129 24.00 -20.58 -10.33
C ASN A 129 22.52 -20.57 -10.71
N ARG A 130 21.92 -21.77 -10.80
CA ARG A 130 20.50 -21.96 -11.11
C ARG A 130 19.70 -22.09 -9.82
N GLU A 131 18.68 -21.25 -9.65
CA GLU A 131 17.75 -21.37 -8.53
C GLU A 131 16.45 -22.02 -9.02
N ARG A 132 16.02 -23.07 -8.31
CA ARG A 132 14.75 -23.74 -8.60
C ARG A 132 13.60 -22.90 -8.06
N LYS A 133 12.69 -22.50 -8.95
CA LYS A 133 11.46 -21.80 -8.60
C LYS A 133 10.25 -22.70 -8.80
N LEU A 134 9.27 -22.54 -7.93
CA LEU A 134 7.96 -23.15 -8.04
C LEU A 134 7.04 -22.15 -8.75
N ASN A 135 6.36 -22.59 -9.79
CA ASN A 135 5.29 -21.86 -10.45
C ASN A 135 3.98 -22.52 -10.08
N LEU A 136 3.10 -21.75 -9.47
CA LEU A 136 1.79 -22.18 -9.03
C LEU A 136 0.74 -21.47 -9.87
N VAL A 137 -0.05 -22.25 -10.60
CA VAL A 137 -1.14 -21.75 -11.43
C VAL A 137 -2.45 -21.93 -10.68
N VAL A 138 -3.18 -20.83 -10.52
CA VAL A 138 -4.49 -20.82 -9.88
C VAL A 138 -5.51 -20.28 -10.89
N ASP A 139 -6.59 -21.02 -11.04
CA ASP A 139 -7.75 -20.61 -11.82
C ASP A 139 -8.97 -20.46 -10.92
N ASP A 140 -9.97 -19.73 -11.39
CA ASP A 140 -11.22 -19.55 -10.68
C ASP A 140 -12.42 -19.81 -11.59
N GLU A 141 -13.58 -20.04 -11.00
CA GLU A 141 -14.81 -20.34 -11.75
C GLU A 141 -15.27 -19.20 -12.69
N SER A 142 -14.72 -17.98 -12.52
CA SER A 142 -15.01 -16.84 -13.41
C SER A 142 -14.10 -16.82 -14.65
N GLY A 143 -13.15 -17.76 -14.76
CA GLY A 143 -12.15 -17.84 -15.83
C GLY A 143 -10.94 -16.92 -15.60
N PHE A 144 -10.70 -16.50 -14.36
CA PHE A 144 -9.50 -15.75 -14.01
C PHE A 144 -8.35 -16.70 -13.66
N MET A 145 -7.33 -16.70 -14.52
CA MET A 145 -6.09 -17.45 -14.33
C MET A 145 -4.96 -16.53 -13.87
N THR A 146 -4.22 -16.94 -12.84
CA THR A 146 -2.99 -16.28 -12.41
C THR A 146 -1.90 -17.28 -12.13
N GLU A 147 -0.66 -16.87 -12.38
CA GLU A 147 0.54 -17.62 -12.06
C GLU A 147 1.36 -16.88 -11.01
N LEU A 148 1.84 -17.60 -10.01
CA LEU A 148 2.75 -17.10 -9.00
C LEU A 148 4.04 -17.92 -9.01
N GLN A 149 5.15 -17.25 -9.31
CA GLN A 149 6.48 -17.84 -9.26
C GLN A 149 7.19 -17.46 -7.95
N VAL A 150 7.69 -18.46 -7.22
CA VAL A 150 8.37 -18.27 -5.92
C VAL A 150 9.58 -19.20 -5.75
N PRO A 151 10.57 -18.83 -4.92
CA PRO A 151 11.67 -19.74 -4.57
C PRO A 151 11.14 -21.03 -3.93
N LEU A 152 11.65 -22.19 -4.35
CA LEU A 152 11.17 -23.49 -3.85
C LEU A 152 11.50 -23.66 -2.35
N LYS A 153 10.47 -23.89 -1.54
CA LYS A 153 10.59 -24.21 -0.10
C LYS A 153 10.09 -25.63 0.17
N ARG A 154 10.60 -26.25 1.24
CA ARG A 154 10.19 -27.61 1.66
C ARG A 154 8.69 -27.70 1.95
N ASP A 155 8.13 -26.66 2.56
CA ASP A 155 6.72 -26.59 2.94
C ASP A 155 5.77 -26.67 1.74
N TYR A 156 6.25 -26.33 0.53
CA TYR A 156 5.44 -26.36 -0.69
C TYR A 156 5.22 -27.77 -1.24
N GLN A 157 5.91 -28.80 -0.73
CA GLN A 157 5.70 -30.19 -1.13
C GLN A 157 4.31 -30.72 -0.75
N ALA A 158 3.65 -30.09 0.23
CA ALA A 158 2.33 -30.50 0.69
C ALA A 158 1.20 -30.07 -0.26
N ILE A 159 1.49 -29.21 -1.25
CA ILE A 159 0.51 -28.62 -2.16
C ILE A 159 0.21 -29.61 -3.30
N ALA A 160 -1.07 -29.80 -3.59
CA ALA A 160 -1.53 -30.66 -4.67
C ALA A 160 -2.42 -29.87 -5.66
N PRO A 161 -2.42 -30.25 -6.96
CA PRO A 161 -3.46 -29.81 -7.87
C PRO A 161 -4.83 -30.19 -7.32
N GLY A 162 -5.80 -29.29 -7.46
CA GLY A 162 -7.12 -29.41 -6.86
C GLY A 162 -7.28 -28.75 -5.48
N ASP A 163 -6.19 -28.27 -4.89
CA ASP A 163 -6.26 -27.54 -3.63
C ASP A 163 -6.94 -26.19 -3.81
N THR A 164 -7.81 -25.81 -2.87
CA THR A 164 -8.34 -24.45 -2.79
C THR A 164 -7.22 -23.46 -2.49
N ALA A 165 -7.11 -22.42 -3.31
CA ALA A 165 -6.16 -21.34 -3.16
C ALA A 165 -6.89 -20.01 -2.89
N GLU A 166 -6.49 -19.31 -1.85
CA GLU A 166 -7.06 -18.03 -1.44
C GLU A 166 -6.01 -16.93 -1.51
N MET A 167 -6.36 -15.78 -2.04
CA MET A 167 -5.42 -14.66 -2.19
C MET A 167 -6.13 -13.30 -2.21
N VAL A 168 -5.36 -12.24 -1.98
CA VAL A 168 -5.81 -10.88 -2.26
C VAL A 168 -5.32 -10.45 -3.63
N VAL A 169 -6.27 -10.00 -4.45
CA VAL A 169 -5.98 -9.39 -5.75
C VAL A 169 -6.18 -7.89 -5.67
N LEU A 170 -5.34 -7.14 -6.37
CA LEU A 170 -5.33 -5.68 -6.35
C LEU A 170 -5.65 -5.13 -7.72
N SER A 171 -6.46 -4.08 -7.78
CA SER A 171 -6.84 -3.42 -9.02
C SER A 171 -6.90 -1.90 -8.88
N ASN A 172 -6.77 -1.24 -10.03
CA ASN A 172 -7.07 0.18 -10.17
C ASN A 172 -8.52 0.45 -10.60
N ARG A 173 -9.29 -0.61 -10.90
CA ARG A 173 -10.70 -0.50 -11.31
C ARG A 173 -11.64 -1.04 -10.22
N PRO A 174 -12.81 -0.41 -10.03
CA PRO A 174 -13.78 -0.80 -8.99
C PRO A 174 -14.46 -2.14 -9.26
N ASP A 175 -14.59 -2.51 -10.54
CA ASP A 175 -15.21 -3.76 -11.00
C ASP A 175 -14.27 -4.97 -10.91
N LEU A 176 -13.00 -4.75 -10.52
CA LEU A 176 -11.94 -5.77 -10.51
C LEU A 176 -11.76 -6.51 -11.85
N SER A 177 -12.28 -5.96 -12.96
CA SER A 177 -12.23 -6.58 -14.30
C SER A 177 -10.81 -6.78 -14.81
N ARG A 178 -9.88 -5.97 -14.29
CA ARG A 178 -8.45 -6.08 -14.56
C ARG A 178 -7.70 -6.16 -13.26
N ILE A 179 -7.18 -7.34 -12.94
CA ILE A 179 -6.29 -7.53 -11.80
C ILE A 179 -4.90 -7.03 -12.20
N ALA A 180 -4.34 -6.15 -11.37
CA ALA A 180 -3.04 -5.50 -11.60
C ALA A 180 -1.91 -6.21 -10.87
N LYS A 181 -2.18 -6.69 -9.65
CA LYS A 181 -1.23 -7.43 -8.82
C LYS A 181 -1.95 -8.47 -8.00
N VAL A 182 -1.22 -9.53 -7.69
CA VAL A 182 -1.62 -10.60 -6.77
C VAL A 182 -0.66 -10.59 -5.58
N THR A 183 -1.17 -10.87 -4.40
CA THR A 183 -0.37 -10.97 -3.16
C THR A 183 0.04 -12.42 -2.89
N ASP A 184 0.18 -12.79 -1.62
CA ASP A 184 0.44 -14.14 -1.15
C ASP A 184 -0.76 -15.05 -1.44
N ILE A 185 -0.47 -16.32 -1.75
CA ILE A 185 -1.47 -17.38 -1.90
C ILE A 185 -1.46 -18.22 -0.63
N PHE A 186 -2.62 -18.35 -0.01
CA PHE A 186 -2.85 -19.22 1.14
C PHE A 186 -3.60 -20.48 0.69
N ILE A 187 -3.13 -21.64 1.15
CA ILE A 187 -3.75 -22.93 0.85
C ILE A 187 -4.31 -23.50 2.15
N PRO A 188 -5.62 -23.37 2.41
CA PRO A 188 -6.22 -23.72 3.71
C PRO A 188 -6.01 -25.18 4.11
N ARG A 189 -6.03 -26.11 3.15
CA ARG A 189 -5.92 -27.55 3.41
C ARG A 189 -4.63 -27.92 4.17
N CYS A 190 -3.51 -27.30 3.81
CA CYS A 190 -2.21 -27.57 4.41
C CYS A 190 -1.68 -26.40 5.28
N GLY A 191 -2.39 -25.28 5.32
CA GLY A 191 -1.98 -24.08 6.07
C GLY A 191 -0.71 -23.42 5.52
N VAL A 192 -0.41 -23.66 4.23
CA VAL A 192 0.83 -23.19 3.61
C VAL A 192 0.60 -21.84 2.94
N TRP A 193 1.59 -20.96 3.11
CA TRP A 193 1.64 -19.64 2.51
C TRP A 193 2.69 -19.59 1.40
N VAL A 194 2.25 -19.44 0.16
CA VAL A 194 3.08 -19.35 -1.02
C VAL A 194 3.26 -17.88 -1.39
N SER A 195 4.48 -17.36 -1.20
CA SER A 195 4.83 -15.98 -1.52
C SER A 195 6.34 -15.83 -1.68
N ASP A 196 6.74 -14.93 -2.59
CA ASP A 196 8.12 -14.44 -2.65
C ASP A 196 8.37 -13.49 -1.46
N TYR A 197 7.45 -12.58 -1.19
CA TYR A 197 7.51 -11.65 -0.07
C TYR A 197 6.17 -11.67 0.68
N PRO A 198 6.15 -11.74 2.03
CA PRO A 198 4.91 -11.84 2.79
C PRO A 198 4.18 -10.47 2.85
N TYR A 199 3.37 -10.16 1.85
CA TYR A 199 2.65 -8.87 1.78
C TYR A 199 1.49 -8.79 2.78
N LEU A 200 0.87 -9.92 3.08
CA LEU A 200 -0.33 -10.00 3.91
C LEU A 200 0.01 -10.25 5.38
N ARG A 201 -0.78 -9.63 6.25
CA ARG A 201 -0.91 -10.03 7.65
C ARG A 201 -1.69 -11.34 7.73
N ARG A 202 -0.92 -12.43 7.83
CA ARG A 202 -1.43 -13.82 7.81
C ARG A 202 -2.48 -14.07 8.90
N ASP A 203 -2.28 -13.48 10.08
CA ASP A 203 -3.21 -13.51 11.21
C ASP A 203 -4.60 -12.95 10.86
N GLU A 204 -4.64 -11.79 10.21
CA GLU A 204 -5.90 -11.16 9.82
C GLU A 204 -6.52 -11.84 8.61
N PHE A 205 -5.72 -12.27 7.65
CA PHE A 205 -6.21 -12.98 6.48
C PHE A 205 -6.85 -14.33 6.84
N GLU A 206 -6.21 -15.15 7.67
CA GLU A 206 -6.77 -16.42 8.16
C GLU A 206 -8.06 -16.20 8.97
N SER A 207 -8.22 -15.03 9.59
CA SER A 207 -9.48 -14.67 10.26
C SER A 207 -10.61 -14.36 9.27
N VAL A 208 -10.29 -13.76 8.11
CA VAL A 208 -11.26 -13.49 7.04
C VAL A 208 -11.63 -14.79 6.33
N SER A 209 -10.64 -15.61 5.98
CA SER A 209 -10.82 -16.94 5.38
C SER A 209 -11.78 -17.81 6.19
N ARG A 210 -11.53 -17.98 7.50
CA ARG A 210 -12.41 -18.77 8.39
C ARG A 210 -13.85 -18.25 8.48
N ARG A 211 -14.06 -16.95 8.35
CA ARG A 211 -15.41 -16.35 8.39
C ARG A 211 -16.19 -16.64 7.12
N LEU A 212 -15.50 -16.59 5.98
CA LEU A 212 -16.08 -16.92 4.67
C LEU A 212 -16.47 -18.40 4.61
N ASP A 213 -15.64 -19.29 5.13
CA ASP A 213 -15.96 -20.74 5.21
C ASP A 213 -17.13 -21.03 6.14
N ALA A 214 -17.29 -20.26 7.22
CA ALA A 214 -18.41 -20.42 8.17
C ALA A 214 -19.75 -19.86 7.66
N GLY A 215 -19.82 -19.43 6.39
CA GLY A 215 -21.03 -18.83 5.81
C GLY A 215 -21.35 -17.44 6.37
N GLY A 216 -20.40 -16.80 7.05
CA GLY A 216 -20.55 -15.44 7.54
C GLY A 216 -20.37 -14.46 6.37
N GLU A 217 -21.40 -13.67 6.09
CA GLU A 217 -21.24 -12.46 5.27
C GLU A 217 -20.12 -11.61 5.90
N VAL A 218 -19.16 -11.18 5.07
CA VAL A 218 -18.22 -10.14 5.47
C VAL A 218 -19.08 -8.92 5.76
N ASP A 219 -19.25 -8.55 7.05
CA ASP A 219 -20.12 -7.45 7.47
C ASP A 219 -19.67 -6.14 6.77
N ASP A 220 -20.36 -5.89 5.67
CA ASP A 220 -20.13 -4.85 4.68
C ASP A 220 -20.84 -3.55 5.07
N ARG A 221 -21.29 -3.41 6.33
CA ARG A 221 -21.92 -2.18 6.86
C ARG A 221 -20.97 -0.97 6.97
N ASP A 222 -19.81 -1.03 6.32
CA ASP A 222 -18.82 0.04 6.26
C ASP A 222 -18.52 0.45 4.79
N TYR A 223 -19.52 0.32 3.91
CA TYR A 223 -19.59 1.06 2.64
C TYR A 223 -19.75 2.56 2.92
N ASP A 224 -18.69 3.20 3.38
CA ASP A 224 -18.63 4.65 3.42
C ASP A 224 -18.55 5.15 1.96
N GLU A 225 -19.50 6.01 1.62
CA GLU A 225 -19.67 6.60 0.30
C GLU A 225 -18.33 7.03 -0.30
N SER A 226 -17.88 6.35 -1.36
CA SER A 226 -17.00 7.02 -2.30
C SER A 226 -17.74 8.28 -2.74
N PRO A 227 -17.14 9.49 -2.63
CA PRO A 227 -17.86 10.72 -2.90
C PRO A 227 -18.34 10.63 -4.34
N ARG A 228 -19.65 10.47 -4.51
CA ARG A 228 -20.30 10.67 -5.79
C ARG A 228 -19.88 12.06 -6.20
N ARG A 229 -18.93 12.11 -7.13
CA ARG A 229 -18.56 13.31 -7.87
C ARG A 229 -19.91 13.88 -8.29
N ARG A 230 -20.30 14.98 -7.63
CA ARG A 230 -21.49 15.74 -7.97
C ARG A 230 -21.21 16.23 -9.38
N VAL A 231 -21.59 15.42 -10.36
CA VAL A 231 -21.81 15.88 -11.72
C VAL A 231 -23.03 16.76 -11.55
N GLU A 232 -22.74 18.01 -11.24
CA GLU A 232 -23.67 19.13 -11.29
C GLU A 232 -24.17 19.13 -12.72
N ALA A 233 -25.30 18.46 -12.91
CA ALA A 233 -26.03 18.45 -14.16
C ALA A 233 -26.54 19.87 -14.36
N ASP A 234 -25.74 20.64 -15.09
CA ASP A 234 -26.15 21.88 -15.71
C ASP A 234 -27.31 21.55 -16.66
N GLN A 235 -28.54 21.80 -16.21
CA GLN A 235 -29.71 21.87 -17.08
C GLN A 235 -30.49 23.15 -16.80
N PRO A 236 -30.94 23.84 -17.86
CA PRO A 236 -31.11 25.28 -17.88
C PRO A 236 -32.43 25.72 -17.26
N ALA A 237 -32.42 26.95 -16.73
CA ALA A 237 -33.60 27.64 -16.22
C ALA A 237 -34.69 27.74 -17.29
N SER A 238 -35.70 26.86 -17.20
CA SER A 238 -36.94 27.02 -17.96
C SER A 238 -37.94 27.83 -17.13
N ASN A 239 -38.11 29.06 -17.60
CA ASN A 239 -39.00 30.08 -17.08
C ASN A 239 -40.45 29.66 -17.33
N ARG A 240 -41.24 29.30 -16.30
CA ARG A 240 -42.69 29.15 -16.48
C ARG A 240 -43.54 29.48 -15.24
N ARG A 241 -44.22 30.61 -15.40
CA ARG A 241 -45.61 30.93 -15.01
C ARG A 241 -45.91 31.35 -13.56
N LYS A 242 -46.01 32.69 -13.45
CA LYS A 242 -47.02 33.42 -12.67
C LYS A 242 -48.43 32.84 -12.85
N SER A 243 -49.09 32.57 -11.74
CA SER A 243 -50.55 32.51 -11.48
C SER A 243 -50.68 31.78 -10.14
N ASN A 244 -51.23 32.32 -9.07
CA ASN A 244 -52.58 32.85 -9.03
C ASN A 244 -52.83 33.68 -7.76
N ARG A 245 -53.80 34.57 -7.91
CA ARG A 245 -54.58 35.31 -6.92
C ARG A 245 -54.84 34.55 -5.61
N ASN A 246 -54.74 35.27 -4.50
CA ASN A 246 -55.87 35.31 -3.55
C ASN A 246 -56.05 36.71 -2.96
N ALA A 247 -57.33 37.08 -2.88
CA ALA A 247 -57.84 38.42 -2.73
C ALA A 247 -58.15 38.80 -1.28
N ARG A 248 -57.92 40.08 -0.99
CA ARG A 248 -58.79 41.04 -0.25
C ARG A 248 -59.42 40.59 1.07
N SER A 249 -59.11 41.32 2.15
CA SER A 249 -59.98 42.37 2.72
C SER A 249 -59.21 43.07 3.87
N SER A 250 -58.92 44.37 3.72
CA SER A 250 -59.63 45.50 4.33
C SER A 250 -59.12 45.88 5.73
N ALA A 251 -58.49 47.04 5.87
CA ALA A 251 -58.94 48.11 6.77
C ALA A 251 -57.97 49.29 6.75
N SER A 252 -58.52 50.43 6.34
CA SER A 252 -57.95 51.77 6.44
C SER A 252 -57.64 52.18 7.89
N LYS A 253 -56.55 52.94 8.11
CA LYS A 253 -56.64 54.25 8.78
C LYS A 253 -55.33 55.04 8.74
N SER A 254 -55.43 56.18 8.06
CA SER A 254 -54.63 57.38 8.27
C SER A 254 -54.70 57.84 9.73
N ARG A 255 -53.54 58.18 10.33
CA ARG A 255 -53.34 59.32 11.26
C ARG A 255 -51.85 59.45 11.68
N ARG A 256 -51.20 60.53 11.22
CA ARG A 256 -50.15 61.28 11.96
C ARG A 256 -50.81 62.01 13.16
N PRO A 257 -50.11 62.64 14.16
CA PRO A 257 -48.75 63.22 14.10
C PRO A 257 -47.89 63.23 15.41
N ARG A 258 -46.68 63.84 15.30
CA ARG A 258 -45.87 64.59 16.32
C ARG A 258 -45.22 63.75 17.46
N LYS A 259 -44.05 64.07 18.03
CA LYS A 259 -43.18 65.27 18.07
C LYS A 259 -41.82 64.88 18.73
N ASN A 260 -40.74 65.60 18.37
CA ASN A 260 -39.60 66.08 19.20
C ASN A 260 -38.80 65.07 20.07
N ALA A 261 -37.51 65.17 20.34
CA ALA A 261 -36.38 66.09 20.16
C ALA A 261 -35.12 65.22 20.42
N GLY A 262 -33.86 65.54 20.16
CA GLY A 262 -33.19 66.73 19.68
C GLY A 262 -31.66 66.50 19.83
N ARG A 263 -30.89 67.34 19.13
CA ARG A 263 -29.45 67.67 19.31
C ARG A 263 -28.42 66.55 19.08
N ARG A 264 -27.56 66.64 18.04
CA ARG A 264 -26.34 67.50 17.90
C ARG A 264 -25.42 67.33 19.12
N SER A 265 -24.16 66.91 19.01
CA SER A 265 -23.06 67.43 18.18
C SER A 265 -21.87 66.44 18.30
N SER A 266 -21.14 66.13 17.22
CA SER A 266 -19.78 66.66 16.92
C SER A 266 -18.85 66.73 18.15
N THR A 267 -17.58 66.31 18.14
CA THR A 267 -16.53 66.65 17.17
C THR A 267 -15.22 66.02 17.66
N ARG A 268 -14.30 65.67 16.73
CA ARG A 268 -12.81 65.79 16.82
C ARG A 268 -12.09 64.96 17.92
N ARG A 269 -10.82 64.54 17.80
CA ARG A 269 -9.62 64.84 16.99
C ARG A 269 -8.66 63.64 17.30
N SER A 270 -8.00 62.97 16.35
CA SER A 270 -6.74 63.34 15.68
C SER A 270 -5.59 63.72 16.63
N SER A 271 -4.51 62.92 16.57
CA SER A 271 -3.07 63.26 16.50
C SER A 271 -2.30 61.97 16.89
N ASP A 272 -1.63 61.25 15.99
CA ASP A 272 -0.34 61.58 15.32
C ASP A 272 0.66 62.28 16.24
N TYR A 273 1.63 61.51 16.74
CA TYR A 273 3.07 61.78 16.74
C TYR A 273 3.82 60.46 16.92
#